data_AF-A0A974I294-F1
#
_entry.id   AF-A0A974I294-F1
#
_cell.length_a   1.000
_cell.length_b   1.000
_cell.length_c   1.000
_cell.angle_alpha   90.00
_cell.angle_beta   90.00
_cell.angle_gamma   90.00
#
_symmetry.space_group_name_H-M   'P 1'
#
loop_
_entity.id
_entity.type
_entity.pdbx_description
1 polymer ?
#
loop_
_entity_poly.entity_id
_entity_poly.type
_entity_poly.pdbx_seq_one_letter_code
_entity_poly.pdbx_strand_id
1 'polypeptide(L)' 'MGHLNSFLLQSAKAMVPKKWKTELAPTLKEWITNTEEIRQMEEITHIIHNQSSKFWKIWSPWITYIKSL' A
#
# COMPACT_ATOMS: atom_id res chain seq x y z
N MET A 1 13.29 -9.57 4.03
CA MET A 1 13.23 -8.61 2.92
C MET A 1 11.89 -8.65 2.15
N GLY A 2 10.76 -9.11 2.74
CA GLY A 2 9.56 -9.48 1.96
C GLY A 2 8.22 -8.84 2.34
N HIS A 3 8.15 -7.95 3.34
CA HIS A 3 6.85 -7.43 3.80
C HIS A 3 6.26 -6.36 2.87
N LEU A 4 7.06 -5.37 2.44
CA LEU A 4 6.58 -4.29 1.58
C LEU A 4 6.05 -4.81 0.24
N ASN A 5 6.84 -5.64 -0.46
CA ASN A 5 6.43 -6.22 -1.76
C ASN A 5 5.13 -7.02 -1.66
N SER A 6 4.91 -7.70 -0.53
CA SER A 6 3.65 -8.41 -0.27
C SER A 6 2.47 -7.44 -0.18
N PHE A 7 2.61 -6.33 0.56
CA PHE A 7 1.57 -5.30 0.63
C PHE A 7 1.29 -4.67 -0.74
N LEU A 8 2.34 -4.32 -1.49
CA LEU A 8 2.23 -3.74 -2.83
C LEU A 8 1.51 -4.67 -3.81
N LEU A 9 1.88 -5.96 -3.80
CA LEU A 9 1.26 -6.98 -4.64
C LEU A 9 -0.18 -7.26 -4.23
N GLN A 10 -0.47 -7.37 -2.93
CA GLN A 10 -1.83 -7.56 -2.42
C GLN A 10 -2.73 -6.37 -2.77
N SER A 11 -2.20 -5.14 -2.64
CA SER A 11 -2.88 -3.92 -3.07
C SER A 11 -3.26 -3.99 -4.55
N ALA A 12 -2.32 -4.37 -5.43
CA ALA A 12 -2.58 -4.51 -6.87
C ALA A 12 -3.64 -5.59 -7.15
N LYS A 13 -3.51 -6.76 -6.52
CA LYS A 13 -4.47 -7.86 -6.67
C LYS A 13 -5.88 -7.48 -6.21
N ALA A 14 -6.01 -6.66 -5.16
CA ALA A 14 -7.30 -6.19 -4.65
C ALA A 14 -8.04 -5.27 -5.65
N MET A 15 -7.34 -4.68 -6.61
CA MET A 15 -7.97 -3.84 -7.63
C MET A 15 -8.68 -4.63 -8.73
N VAL A 16 -8.20 -5.83 -9.04
CA VAL A 16 -8.79 -6.70 -10.07
C VAL A 16 -10.28 -6.96 -9.79
N PRO A 17 -10.69 -7.43 -8.59
CA PRO A 17 -12.11 -7.61 -8.30
C PRO A 17 -12.89 -6.29 -8.23
N LYS A 18 -12.27 -5.18 -7.80
CA LYS A 18 -12.92 -3.85 -7.77
C LYS A 18 -13.35 -3.38 -9.16
N LYS A 19 -12.63 -3.78 -10.21
CA LYS A 19 -12.89 -3.43 -11.61
C LYS A 19 -13.37 -4.59 -12.48
N TRP A 20 -13.71 -5.73 -11.90
CA TRP A 20 -13.98 -6.95 -12.68
C TRP A 20 -15.18 -6.83 -13.63
N LYS A 21 -16.13 -5.93 -13.34
CA LYS A 21 -17.31 -5.64 -14.18
C LYS A 21 -17.11 -4.45 -15.13
N THR A 22 -15.90 -3.90 -15.20
CA THR A 22 -15.60 -2.74 -16.05
C THR A 22 -14.56 -3.14 -17.09
N GLU A 23 -14.70 -2.64 -18.32
CA GLU A 23 -13.69 -2.81 -19.37
C GLU A 23 -12.41 -2.01 -19.09
N LEU A 24 -12.46 -1.08 -18.14
CA LEU A 24 -11.35 -0.22 -17.75
C LEU A 24 -10.36 -0.98 -16.88
N ALA A 25 -9.09 -1.01 -17.30
CA ALA A 25 -8.01 -1.51 -16.48
C ALA A 25 -7.81 -0.64 -15.22
N PRO A 26 -7.32 -1.24 -14.12
CA PRO A 26 -6.75 -0.49 -13.00
C PRO A 26 -5.63 0.45 -13.47
N THR A 27 -5.70 1.72 -13.09
CA THR A 27 -4.65 2.70 -13.38
C THR A 27 -3.59 2.73 -12.27
N LEU A 28 -2.40 3.23 -12.61
CA LEU A 28 -1.34 3.44 -11.62
C LEU A 28 -1.80 4.34 -10.46
N LYS A 29 -2.55 5.41 -10.77
CA LYS A 29 -3.06 6.35 -9.77
C LYS A 29 -3.99 5.65 -8.77
N GLU A 30 -4.93 4.85 -9.27
CA GLU A 30 -5.85 4.11 -8.41
C GLU A 30 -5.11 3.08 -7.54
N TRP A 31 -4.05 2.47 -8.07
CA TRP A 31 -3.22 1.55 -7.30
C TRP A 31 -2.46 2.26 -6.18
N ILE A 32 -1.89 3.43 -6.48
CA ILE A 32 -1.22 4.26 -5.48
C ILE A 32 -2.22 4.67 -4.39
N THR A 33 -3.41 5.14 -4.76
CA THR A 33 -4.47 5.48 -3.80
C THR A 33 -4.83 4.30 -2.90
N ASN A 34 -5.09 3.12 -3.49
CA ASN A 34 -5.40 1.91 -2.71
C ASN A 34 -4.24 1.48 -1.79
N THR A 35 -3.00 1.66 -2.24
CA THR A 35 -1.80 1.34 -1.45
C THR A 35 -1.61 2.31 -0.29
N GLU A 36 -1.90 3.61 -0.49
CA GLU A 36 -1.85 4.60 0.58
C GLU A 36 -2.91 4.36 1.65
N GLU A 37 -4.12 3.95 1.29
CA GLU A 37 -5.15 3.54 2.25
C GLU A 37 -4.66 2.40 3.15
N ILE A 38 -4.06 1.36 2.55
CA ILE A 38 -3.46 0.24 3.29
C ILE A 38 -2.33 0.73 4.20
N ARG A 39 -1.42 1.57 3.67
CA ARG A 39 -0.29 2.11 4.44
C ARG A 39 -0.76 2.90 5.66
N GLN A 40 -1.76 3.76 5.51
CA GLN A 40 -2.30 4.57 6.61
C GLN A 40 -2.92 3.68 7.70
N MET A 41 -3.64 2.63 7.31
CA MET A 41 -4.20 1.68 8.26
C MET A 41 -3.12 0.89 9.00
N GLU A 42 -2.07 0.48 8.29
CA GLU A 42 -0.89 -0.15 8.89
C GLU A 42 -0.16 0.79 9.87
N GLU A 43 -0.03 2.07 9.52
CA GLU A 43 0.58 3.09 10.38
C GLU A 43 -0.18 3.23 11.70
N ILE A 44 -1.50 3.41 11.64
CA ILE A 44 -2.37 3.50 12.81
C ILE A 44 -2.26 2.25 13.67
N THR A 45 -2.35 1.07 13.05
CA THR A 45 -2.27 -0.23 13.75
C THR A 45 -0.94 -0.37 14.48
N HIS A 46 0.18 -0.06 13.82
CA HIS A 46 1.50 -0.15 14.45
C HIS A 46 1.70 0.89 15.56
N ILE A 47 1.16 2.10 15.41
CA ILE A 47 1.19 3.12 16.48
C ILE A 47 0.43 2.63 17.72
N ILE A 48 -0.79 2.11 17.55
CA ILE A 48 -1.62 1.59 18.65
C ILE A 48 -0.91 0.46 19.40
N HIS A 49 -0.16 -0.38 18.69
CA HIS A 49 0.59 -1.48 19.29
C HIS A 49 2.02 -1.12 19.74
N ASN A 50 2.40 0.16 19.71
CA ASN A 50 3.76 0.64 20.03
C ASN A 50 4.86 -0.06 19.19
N GLN A 51 4.57 -0.34 17.92
CA GLN A 51 5.44 -0.99 16.94
C GLN A 51 5.82 -0.04 15.78
N SER A 52 5.81 1.28 15.99
CA SER A 52 6.08 2.26 14.93
C SER A 52 7.44 2.08 14.25
N SER A 53 8.47 1.62 14.97
CA SER A 53 9.78 1.32 14.38
C SER A 53 9.70 0.24 13.29
N LYS A 54 8.85 -0.77 13.48
CA LYS A 54 8.59 -1.83 12.50
C LYS A 54 7.85 -1.29 11.28
N PHE A 55 6.88 -0.41 11.48
CA PHE A 55 6.19 0.29 10.39
C PHE A 55 7.18 1.04 9.50
N TRP A 56 8.01 1.91 10.09
CA TRP A 56 8.98 2.71 9.35
C TRP A 56 10.00 1.85 8.61
N LYS A 57 10.44 0.72 9.20
CA LYS A 57 11.33 -0.23 8.55
C LYS A 57 10.72 -0.87 7.30
N ILE A 58 9.40 -1.03 7.25
CA ILE A 58 8.69 -1.64 6.11
C ILE A 58 8.35 -0.58 5.06
N TRP A 59 7.80 0.55 5.48
CA TRP A 59 7.15 1.51 4.59
C TRP A 59 8.01 2.70 4.17
N SER A 60 9.17 2.94 4.81
CA SER A 60 10.04 4.06 4.42
C SER A 60 10.46 4.06 2.94
N PRO A 61 10.74 2.92 2.26
CA PRO A 61 11.11 2.95 0.85
C PRO A 61 9.94 3.42 -0.03
N TRP A 62 8.72 2.98 0.27
CA TRP A 62 7.52 3.38 -0.45
C TRP A 62 7.18 4.87 -0.23
N ILE A 63 7.24 5.34 1.01
CA ILE A 63 7.01 6.76 1.34
C ILE A 63 8.02 7.65 0.61
N THR A 64 9.29 7.23 0.54
CA THR A 64 10.34 7.94 -0.19
C THR A 64 10.02 8.00 -1.68
N TYR A 65 9.61 6.87 -2.27
CA TYR A 65 9.21 6.79 -3.68
C TYR A 65 8.02 7.71 -3.99
N ILE A 66 6.95 7.66 -3.21
CA ILE A 66 5.76 8.50 -3.43
C ILE A 66 6.07 9.98 -3.31
N LYS A 67 6.96 10.38 -2.39
CA LYS A 67 7.41 11.78 -2.28
C LYS A 67 8.25 12.25 -3.47
N SER A 68 8.78 11.33 -4.27
CA SER A 68 9.61 11.63 -5.45
C SER A 68 8.83 11.62 -6.77
N LEU A 69 7.56 11.20 -6.74
CA LEU A 69 6.64 11.27 -7.88
C LEU A 69 6.03 12.67 -8.02
#